data_AF-V6S2N2-F1
#
_entry.id   AF-V6S2N2-F1
#
_cell.length_a   1.000
_cell.length_b   1.000
_cell.length_c   1.000
_cell.angle_alpha   90.00
_cell.angle_beta   90.00
_cell.angle_gamma   90.00
#
_symmetry.space_group_name_H-M   'P 1'
#
loop_
_entity.id
_entity.type
_entity.pdbx_description
1 polymer ?
#
loop_
_entity_poly.entity_id
_entity_poly.type
_entity_poly.pdbx_seq_one_letter_code
_entity_poly.pdbx_strand_id
1 'polypeptide(L)'
;MKLTNIILLLFTINISLAQKTETITIPKGIVYNYCDNKTIEKAKKTIADNLSNNNNYTLLQDNLIIGPELWKRFKDNKKIQQIEKGKVQFHVDNLVLEGKMSQELNDSKIIWDEFRKEISQKYIIRKANEEELKYYWSVISFDIDEPLLIIETKEHNYILNILKDDLKLMWLDEAPKKTENHNESGNVGFKKYQNGNEIESISKGIKETALEKVILLSTDKELKENSSIEDIKAIIDKTNIIFEELFKNSEKPGKIMVYFELQKKKNEILFAVRDDLDLEIMKEFEKRVNREKYPNSKKDSIKLQLVYKVNSFNDTE
;
A
#
# COMPACT_ATOMS: atom_id res chain seq x y z
N MET A 1 58.17 41.60 4.04
CA MET A 1 57.67 40.88 2.85
C MET A 1 57.23 39.50 3.29
N LYS A 2 55.92 39.32 3.47
CA LYS A 2 55.03 38.56 2.56
C LYS A 2 55.31 37.05 2.58
N LEU A 3 54.66 36.37 3.52
CA LEU A 3 54.21 34.99 3.36
C LEU A 3 52.88 34.82 4.11
N THR A 4 51.93 35.71 3.82
CA THR A 4 50.65 35.81 4.55
C THR A 4 49.46 35.24 3.77
N ASN A 5 49.65 34.53 2.66
CA ASN A 5 48.54 34.22 1.73
C ASN A 5 48.48 32.75 1.26
N ILE A 6 48.80 31.75 2.09
CA ILE A 6 48.55 30.32 1.74
C ILE A 6 47.95 29.55 2.92
N ILE A 7 46.94 30.11 3.61
CA ILE A 7 46.11 29.36 4.58
C ILE A 7 44.60 29.59 4.31
N LEU A 8 44.23 30.26 3.21
CA LEU A 8 42.83 30.54 2.87
C LEU A 8 42.34 29.78 1.61
N LEU A 9 42.86 28.57 1.36
CA LEU A 9 42.44 27.75 0.22
C LEU A 9 42.27 26.25 0.54
N LEU A 10 41.99 25.91 1.81
CA LEU A 10 41.70 24.52 2.22
C LEU A 10 40.41 24.37 3.05
N PHE A 11 39.64 25.44 3.25
CA PHE A 11 38.37 25.39 3.98
C PHE A 11 37.11 25.28 3.11
N THR A 12 37.26 25.06 1.80
CA THR A 12 36.19 24.62 0.90
C THR A 12 36.34 23.13 0.56
N ILE A 13 36.73 22.31 1.53
CA ILE A 13 36.34 20.90 1.48
C ILE A 13 34.85 20.91 1.74
N ASN A 14 34.11 20.98 0.63
CA ASN A 14 32.70 20.62 0.55
C ASN A 14 32.55 19.29 1.28
N ILE A 15 32.09 19.35 2.53
CA ILE A 15 31.45 18.21 3.16
C ILE A 15 30.13 18.09 2.40
N SER A 16 30.22 17.50 1.21
CA SER A 16 29.12 16.77 0.63
C SER A 16 28.82 15.68 1.65
N LEU A 17 28.03 16.02 2.66
CA LEU A 17 27.27 15.06 3.44
C LEU A 17 26.46 14.34 2.37
N ALA A 18 27.00 13.21 1.89
CA ALA A 18 26.20 12.17 1.30
C ALA A 18 25.09 11.98 2.32
N GLN A 19 23.90 12.51 2.01
CA GLN A 19 22.76 12.43 2.90
C GLN A 19 22.58 10.94 3.13
N LYS A 20 22.89 10.49 4.35
CA LYS A 20 22.63 9.11 4.75
C LYS A 20 21.11 8.99 4.65
N THR A 21 20.64 8.37 3.57
CA THR A 21 19.25 8.01 3.44
C THR A 21 18.93 7.15 4.66
N GLU A 22 17.97 7.61 5.46
CA GLU A 22 17.48 6.84 6.59
C GLU A 22 16.86 5.54 6.02
N THR A 23 17.59 4.43 6.17
CA THR A 23 17.17 3.12 5.67
C THR A 23 16.33 2.42 6.73
N ILE A 24 15.22 1.83 6.31
CA ILE A 24 14.34 1.04 7.17
C ILE A 24 14.37 -0.43 6.75
N THR A 25 14.03 -1.31 7.68
CA THR A 25 13.83 -2.73 7.38
C THR A 25 12.50 -2.89 6.66
N ILE A 26 12.53 -3.24 5.38
CA ILE A 26 11.34 -3.51 4.59
C ILE A 26 10.97 -5.00 4.74
N PRO A 27 9.75 -5.32 5.19
CA PRO A 27 9.25 -6.69 5.23
C PRO A 27 9.32 -7.37 3.85
N LYS A 28 9.62 -8.67 3.84
CA LYS A 28 9.66 -9.46 2.61
C LYS A 28 8.29 -9.41 1.91
N GLY A 29 8.26 -9.02 0.64
CA GLY A 29 7.06 -8.99 -0.18
C GLY A 29 6.41 -7.60 -0.33
N ILE A 30 6.84 -6.61 0.44
CA ILE A 30 6.38 -5.22 0.31
C ILE A 30 7.17 -4.53 -0.81
N VAL A 31 6.47 -3.96 -1.79
CA VAL A 31 7.06 -3.05 -2.77
C VAL A 31 7.14 -1.66 -2.13
N TYR A 32 8.36 -1.20 -1.88
CA TYR A 32 8.64 0.04 -1.19
C TYR A 32 9.58 0.93 -2.01
N ASN A 33 9.08 2.08 -2.44
CA ASN A 33 9.79 3.02 -3.29
C ASN A 33 10.28 4.22 -2.47
N TYR A 34 11.60 4.30 -2.31
CA TYR A 34 12.24 5.42 -1.61
C TYR A 34 12.13 6.73 -2.40
N CYS A 35 11.99 7.85 -1.70
CA CYS A 35 12.22 9.17 -2.27
C CYS A 35 13.56 9.74 -1.78
N ASP A 36 14.01 10.82 -2.40
CA ASP A 36 15.22 11.50 -1.96
C ASP A 36 15.03 12.13 -0.58
N ASN A 37 16.11 12.22 0.20
CA ASN A 37 16.05 12.71 1.57
C ASN A 37 15.59 14.18 1.66
N LYS A 38 15.83 15.00 0.62
CA LYS A 38 15.33 16.38 0.57
C LYS A 38 13.80 16.41 0.51
N THR A 39 13.18 15.48 -0.21
CA THR A 39 11.72 15.31 -0.24
C THR A 39 11.18 14.86 1.12
N ILE A 40 11.83 13.90 1.80
CA ILE A 40 11.46 13.48 3.17
C ILE A 40 11.51 14.67 4.15
N GLU A 41 12.60 15.43 4.17
CA GLU A 41 12.75 16.56 5.10
C GLU A 41 11.76 17.68 4.79
N LYS A 42 11.44 17.91 3.50
CA LYS A 42 10.38 18.85 3.11
C LYS A 42 9.01 18.37 3.62
N ALA A 43 8.71 17.08 3.52
CA ALA A 43 7.47 16.50 4.04
C ALA A 43 7.39 16.62 5.57
N LYS A 44 8.45 16.28 6.32
CA LYS A 44 8.53 16.46 7.78
C LYS A 44 8.26 17.92 8.18
N LYS A 45 8.87 18.88 7.47
CA LYS A 45 8.62 20.31 7.70
C LYS A 45 7.16 20.69 7.43
N THR A 46 6.59 20.26 6.31
CA THR A 46 5.18 20.54 5.97
C THR A 46 4.23 19.98 7.04
N ILE A 47 4.46 18.76 7.53
CA ILE A 47 3.70 18.18 8.64
C ILE A 47 3.81 19.08 9.88
N ALA A 48 5.03 19.41 10.32
CA ALA A 48 5.26 20.21 11.51
C ALA A 48 4.60 21.60 11.43
N ASP A 49 4.68 22.25 10.27
CA ASP A 49 4.05 23.54 10.02
C ASP A 49 2.51 23.43 10.14
N ASN A 50 1.90 22.36 9.59
CA ASN A 50 0.45 22.13 9.64
C ASN A 50 -0.05 21.65 11.00
N LEU A 51 0.81 21.03 11.83
CA LEU A 51 0.51 20.70 13.23
C LEU A 51 0.57 21.92 14.15
N SER A 52 1.34 22.95 13.78
CA SER A 52 1.52 24.16 14.58
C SER A 52 0.23 24.99 14.71
N ASN A 53 0.25 25.96 15.62
CA ASN A 53 -0.86 26.92 15.78
C ASN A 53 -1.08 27.78 14.52
N ASN A 54 -0.08 27.91 13.65
CA ASN A 54 -0.15 28.65 12.39
C ASN A 54 -0.51 27.73 11.20
N ASN A 55 -1.42 26.77 11.44
CA ASN A 55 -1.86 25.83 10.42
C ASN A 55 -2.51 26.54 9.23
N ASN A 56 -1.88 26.40 8.07
CA ASN A 56 -2.36 26.97 6.80
C ASN A 56 -3.01 25.93 5.88
N TYR A 57 -3.19 24.69 6.36
CA TYR A 57 -3.79 23.56 5.63
C TYR A 57 -3.11 23.22 4.30
N THR A 58 -1.85 23.63 4.11
CA THR A 58 -1.10 23.36 2.88
C THR A 58 -0.86 21.88 2.64
N LEU A 59 -0.87 21.05 3.70
CA LEU A 59 -0.76 19.61 3.61
C LEU A 59 -2.04 18.94 3.08
N LEU A 60 -3.20 19.60 3.13
CA LEU A 60 -4.49 18.96 2.87
C LEU A 60 -4.96 19.10 1.41
N GLN A 61 -5.82 18.15 1.02
CA GLN A 61 -6.49 18.04 -0.28
C GLN A 61 -7.91 17.48 -0.09
N ASP A 62 -8.69 17.41 -1.18
CA ASP A 62 -10.09 16.97 -1.14
C ASP A 62 -10.26 15.46 -0.84
N ASN A 63 -9.23 14.66 -1.13
CA ASN A 63 -9.27 13.19 -1.16
C ASN A 63 -8.44 12.52 -0.04
N LEU A 64 -8.44 13.08 1.17
CA LEU A 64 -7.81 12.47 2.34
C LEU A 64 -8.56 11.21 2.76
N ILE A 65 -7.86 10.08 2.80
CA ILE A 65 -8.33 8.78 3.29
C ILE A 65 -7.95 8.62 4.76
N ILE A 66 -8.92 8.19 5.56
CA ILE A 66 -8.80 7.82 6.96
C ILE A 66 -8.84 6.30 7.03
N GLY A 67 -7.71 5.73 7.42
CA GLY A 67 -7.56 4.29 7.53
C GLY A 67 -8.36 3.70 8.70
N PRO A 68 -8.48 2.37 8.75
CA PRO A 68 -9.46 1.69 9.57
C PRO A 68 -9.15 1.76 11.07
N GLU A 69 -7.89 1.82 11.49
CA GLU A 69 -7.57 1.87 12.92
C GLU A 69 -7.95 3.22 13.51
N LEU A 70 -7.57 4.31 12.85
CA LEU A 70 -7.97 5.66 13.26
C LEU A 70 -9.49 5.82 13.17
N TRP A 71 -10.12 5.26 12.13
CA TRP A 71 -11.57 5.35 11.95
C TRP A 71 -12.37 4.72 13.09
N LYS A 72 -11.88 3.64 13.72
CA LYS A 72 -12.54 3.03 14.90
C LYS A 72 -12.79 4.05 16.01
N ARG A 73 -11.88 5.00 16.20
CA ARG A 73 -12.00 6.08 17.19
C ARG A 73 -12.74 7.30 16.62
N PHE A 74 -12.46 7.64 15.37
CA PHE A 74 -12.96 8.87 14.74
C PHE A 74 -14.44 8.80 14.35
N LYS A 75 -14.98 7.61 14.09
CA LYS A 75 -16.38 7.43 13.65
C LYS A 75 -17.43 7.94 14.65
N ASP A 76 -17.07 8.02 15.93
CA ASP A 76 -17.95 8.49 17.00
C ASP A 76 -17.76 9.98 17.34
N ASN A 77 -16.81 10.68 16.68
CA ASN A 77 -16.61 12.11 16.87
C ASN A 77 -17.73 12.92 16.19
N LYS A 78 -18.43 13.75 16.97
CA LYS A 78 -19.58 14.55 16.51
C LYS A 78 -19.32 15.42 15.29
N LYS A 79 -18.11 15.99 15.15
CA LYS A 79 -17.77 16.84 14.00
C LYS A 79 -17.47 16.00 12.77
N ILE A 80 -16.81 14.85 12.94
CA ILE A 80 -16.49 13.94 11.86
C ILE A 80 -17.77 13.29 11.31
N GLN A 81 -18.75 13.00 12.17
CA GLN A 81 -20.06 12.48 11.76
C GLN A 81 -20.86 13.44 10.87
N GLN A 82 -20.54 14.74 10.85
CA GLN A 82 -21.18 15.71 9.95
C GLN A 82 -20.73 15.52 8.49
N ILE A 83 -19.65 14.80 8.25
CA ILE A 83 -19.18 14.44 6.90
C ILE A 83 -20.04 13.28 6.42
N GLU A 84 -21.08 13.54 5.63
CA GLU A 84 -22.08 12.53 5.25
C GLU A 84 -21.53 11.49 4.25
N LYS A 85 -20.74 11.94 3.26
CA LYS A 85 -20.28 11.12 2.13
C LYS A 85 -18.92 10.44 2.38
N GLY A 86 -18.47 9.64 1.43
CA GLY A 86 -17.12 9.07 1.43
C GLY A 86 -16.90 7.96 2.46
N LYS A 87 -17.91 7.13 2.72
CA LYS A 87 -17.67 5.86 3.44
C LYS A 87 -16.78 4.96 2.58
N VAL A 88 -15.76 4.38 3.18
CA VAL A 88 -14.83 3.45 2.51
C VAL A 88 -14.86 2.11 3.23
N GLN A 89 -14.69 1.04 2.46
CA GLN A 89 -14.50 -0.31 2.98
C GLN A 89 -13.15 -0.82 2.50
N PHE A 90 -12.31 -1.24 3.43
CA PHE A 90 -11.04 -1.91 3.14
C PHE A 90 -11.25 -3.41 3.32
N HIS A 91 -10.98 -4.15 2.26
CA HIS A 91 -11.03 -5.61 2.27
C HIS A 91 -9.63 -6.10 2.62
N VAL A 92 -9.50 -6.67 3.81
CA VAL A 92 -8.24 -7.23 4.35
C VAL A 92 -8.52 -8.69 4.70
N ASP A 93 -7.99 -9.60 3.89
CA ASP A 93 -8.33 -11.01 3.86
C ASP A 93 -9.85 -11.24 3.69
N ASN A 94 -10.49 -11.79 4.72
CA ASN A 94 -11.94 -12.04 4.77
C ASN A 94 -12.69 -10.97 5.59
N LEU A 95 -12.00 -9.90 6.02
CA LEU A 95 -12.57 -8.84 6.84
C LEU A 95 -12.89 -7.62 5.99
N VAL A 96 -14.03 -7.00 6.30
CA VAL A 96 -14.40 -5.69 5.80
C VAL A 96 -14.17 -4.69 6.93
N LEU A 97 -13.12 -3.90 6.81
CA LEU A 97 -12.82 -2.82 7.73
C LEU A 97 -13.44 -1.52 7.20
N GLU A 98 -13.97 -0.70 8.09
CA GLU A 98 -14.54 0.58 7.71
C GLU A 98 -13.50 1.69 7.76
N GLY A 99 -13.62 2.63 6.83
CA GLY A 99 -12.85 3.86 6.80
C GLY A 99 -13.67 5.04 6.31
N LYS A 100 -12.98 6.15 6.08
CA LYS A 100 -13.57 7.37 5.57
C LYS A 100 -12.66 7.99 4.52
N MET A 101 -13.23 8.63 3.53
CA MET A 101 -12.53 9.46 2.57
C MET A 101 -13.26 10.79 2.50
N SER A 102 -12.54 11.88 2.67
CA SER A 102 -13.06 13.21 2.36
C SER A 102 -13.33 13.33 0.85
N GLN A 103 -14.31 14.15 0.49
CA GLN A 103 -14.59 14.46 -0.92
C GLN A 103 -14.34 15.93 -1.25
N GLU A 104 -14.10 16.76 -0.23
CA GLU A 104 -13.90 18.20 -0.32
C GLU A 104 -12.87 18.64 0.73
N LEU A 105 -12.07 19.67 0.43
CA LEU A 105 -11.02 20.18 1.32
C LEU A 105 -11.54 20.52 2.72
N ASN A 106 -12.78 21.00 2.83
CA ASN A 106 -13.35 21.36 4.12
C ASN A 106 -13.51 20.15 5.05
N ASP A 107 -13.84 18.97 4.50
CA ASP A 107 -13.93 17.73 5.26
C ASP A 107 -12.54 17.33 5.78
N SER A 108 -11.52 17.41 4.94
CA SER A 108 -10.12 17.18 5.33
C SER A 108 -9.69 18.11 6.44
N LYS A 109 -10.09 19.40 6.40
CA LYS A 109 -9.79 20.36 7.47
C LYS A 109 -10.45 19.95 8.79
N ILE A 110 -11.72 19.52 8.77
CA ILE A 110 -12.42 19.04 9.97
C ILE A 110 -11.68 17.85 10.56
N ILE A 111 -11.33 16.86 9.75
CA ILE A 111 -10.63 15.66 10.21
C ILE A 111 -9.24 16.00 10.76
N TRP A 112 -8.48 16.82 10.04
CA TRP A 112 -7.15 17.28 10.47
C TRP A 112 -7.21 18.06 11.78
N ASP A 113 -8.22 18.91 11.98
CA ASP A 113 -8.38 19.68 13.21
C ASP A 113 -8.70 18.81 14.41
N GLU A 114 -9.49 17.75 14.24
CA GLU A 114 -9.72 16.77 15.30
C GLU A 114 -8.47 15.95 15.58
N PHE A 115 -7.74 15.52 14.54
CA PHE A 115 -6.45 14.85 14.66
C PHE A 115 -5.41 15.69 15.42
N ARG A 116 -5.24 16.96 15.08
CA ARG A 116 -4.27 17.86 15.72
C ARG A 116 -4.45 17.98 17.23
N LYS A 117 -5.68 17.90 17.73
CA LYS A 117 -5.96 17.95 19.16
C LYS A 117 -5.34 16.77 19.91
N GLU A 118 -5.22 15.61 19.25
CA GLU A 118 -4.58 14.42 19.82
C GLU A 118 -3.04 14.50 19.79
N ILE A 119 -2.48 15.33 18.91
CA ILE A 119 -1.03 15.55 18.76
C ILE A 119 -0.50 16.64 19.70
N SER A 120 -1.31 17.18 20.61
CA SER A 120 -0.97 18.34 21.46
C SER A 120 0.21 18.10 22.44
N GLN A 121 0.78 16.89 22.46
CA GLN A 121 1.94 16.52 23.27
C GLN A 121 3.26 16.62 22.49
N LYS A 122 4.38 16.37 23.16
CA LYS A 122 5.69 16.17 22.52
C LYS A 122 5.58 14.98 21.55
N TYR A 123 5.86 15.21 20.28
CA TYR A 123 5.86 14.19 19.23
C TYR A 123 7.21 14.14 18.50
N ILE A 124 7.46 13.05 17.79
CA ILE A 124 8.55 12.92 16.83
C ILE A 124 7.99 12.54 15.46
N ILE A 125 8.64 13.01 14.39
CA ILE A 125 8.32 12.60 13.02
C ILE A 125 9.47 11.73 12.52
N ARG A 126 9.19 10.47 12.22
CA ARG A 126 10.19 9.48 11.77
C ARG A 126 9.66 8.61 10.65
N LYS A 127 10.51 7.79 10.03
CA LYS A 127 10.05 6.74 9.13
C LYS A 127 9.33 5.62 9.90
N ALA A 128 8.48 4.88 9.19
CA ALA A 128 7.81 3.69 9.72
C ALA A 128 8.82 2.59 10.04
N ASN A 129 8.59 1.86 11.13
CA ASN A 129 9.32 0.64 11.42
C ASN A 129 8.70 -0.56 10.67
N GLU A 130 9.36 -1.71 10.74
CA GLU A 130 8.95 -2.92 10.02
C GLU A 130 7.49 -3.33 10.29
N GLU A 131 7.02 -3.22 11.53
CA GLU A 131 5.69 -3.66 11.93
C GLU A 131 4.60 -2.67 11.50
N GLU A 132 4.89 -1.37 11.60
CA GLU A 132 4.03 -0.31 11.08
C GLU A 132 3.89 -0.41 9.56
N LEU A 133 4.96 -0.80 8.86
CA LEU A 133 4.93 -1.08 7.42
C LEU A 133 4.08 -2.31 7.09
N LYS A 134 4.21 -3.42 7.85
CA LYS A 134 3.38 -4.61 7.64
C LYS A 134 1.90 -4.28 7.78
N TYR A 135 1.54 -3.55 8.83
CA TYR A 135 0.17 -3.09 9.02
C TYR A 135 -0.29 -2.22 7.85
N TYR A 136 0.46 -1.16 7.55
CA TYR A 136 0.04 -0.22 6.52
C TYR A 136 -0.11 -0.91 5.16
N TRP A 137 0.83 -1.80 4.82
CA TRP A 137 0.76 -2.63 3.63
C TRP A 137 -0.47 -3.52 3.57
N SER A 138 -0.90 -4.06 4.72
CA SER A 138 -2.08 -4.93 4.76
C SER A 138 -3.40 -4.26 4.46
N VAL A 139 -3.44 -2.93 4.54
CA VAL A 139 -4.68 -2.17 4.42
C VAL A 139 -4.79 -1.47 3.07
N ILE A 140 -3.66 -1.16 2.43
CA ILE A 140 -3.62 -0.46 1.16
C ILE A 140 -3.62 -1.41 -0.04
N SER A 141 -4.10 -0.93 -1.18
CA SER A 141 -4.20 -1.69 -2.43
C SER A 141 -3.18 -1.27 -3.48
N PHE A 142 -2.10 -0.59 -3.08
CA PHE A 142 -1.09 0.03 -3.96
C PHE A 142 0.30 -0.01 -3.30
N ASP A 143 1.35 0.10 -4.10
CA ASP A 143 2.75 0.12 -3.63
C ASP A 143 3.02 1.24 -2.62
N ILE A 144 3.95 1.02 -1.68
CA ILE A 144 4.31 2.08 -0.72
C ILE A 144 5.32 3.02 -1.38
N ASP A 145 4.84 4.19 -1.78
CA ASP A 145 5.68 5.31 -2.22
C ASP A 145 5.99 6.25 -1.04
N GLU A 146 7.26 6.60 -0.85
CA GLU A 146 7.63 7.68 0.07
C GLU A 146 7.22 9.07 -0.48
N PRO A 147 6.84 10.04 0.38
CA PRO A 147 6.99 10.00 1.85
C PRO A 147 5.88 9.26 2.62
N LEU A 148 6.29 8.20 3.34
CA LEU A 148 5.51 7.55 4.40
C LEU A 148 6.16 7.87 5.76
N LEU A 149 5.47 8.62 6.60
CA LEU A 149 6.01 9.12 7.86
C LEU A 149 5.10 8.76 9.03
N ILE A 150 5.71 8.52 10.19
CA ILE A 150 5.04 8.29 11.44
C ILE A 150 5.15 9.54 12.31
N ILE A 151 4.00 10.04 12.78
CA ILE A 151 3.97 10.93 13.95
C ILE A 151 3.84 10.04 15.18
N GLU A 152 4.94 9.86 15.89
CA GLU A 152 4.95 9.11 17.14
C GLU A 152 4.71 10.05 18.32
N THR A 153 3.71 9.68 19.13
CA THR A 153 3.35 10.34 20.39
C THR A 153 3.42 9.32 21.52
N LYS A 154 3.29 9.80 22.76
CA LYS A 154 3.25 8.91 23.94
C LYS A 154 2.13 7.87 23.83
N GLU A 155 0.96 8.26 23.35
CA GLU A 155 -0.26 7.43 23.35
C GLU A 155 -0.48 6.70 22.03
N HIS A 156 -0.14 7.32 20.89
CA HIS A 156 -0.45 6.79 19.55
C HIS A 156 0.70 6.99 18.56
N ASN A 157 0.78 6.12 17.54
CA ASN A 157 1.67 6.28 16.40
C ASN A 157 0.80 6.45 15.16
N TYR A 158 0.94 7.56 14.44
CA TYR A 158 0.07 7.87 13.31
C TYR A 158 0.80 7.74 11.99
N ILE A 159 0.19 7.04 11.04
CA ILE A 159 0.72 6.82 9.71
C ILE A 159 0.22 7.92 8.79
N LEU A 160 1.15 8.61 8.15
CA LEU A 160 0.89 9.65 7.17
C LEU A 160 1.55 9.26 5.84
N ASN A 161 0.73 8.93 4.83
CA ASN A 161 1.21 8.80 3.45
C ASN A 161 0.97 10.10 2.68
N ILE A 162 2.04 10.66 2.13
CA ILE A 162 2.07 11.94 1.47
C ILE A 162 2.42 11.73 -0.01
N LEU A 163 1.65 12.33 -0.90
CA LEU A 163 1.92 12.32 -2.33
C LEU A 163 3.22 13.08 -2.62
N LYS A 164 4.16 12.41 -3.29
CA LYS A 164 5.50 12.93 -3.55
C LYS A 164 5.50 14.24 -4.36
N ASP A 165 4.59 14.38 -5.32
CA ASP A 165 4.64 15.46 -6.32
C ASP A 165 4.24 16.82 -5.76
N ASP A 166 3.20 16.85 -4.91
CA ASP A 166 2.61 18.09 -4.38
C ASP A 166 2.63 18.18 -2.86
N LEU A 167 3.16 17.15 -2.18
CA LEU A 167 3.23 17.02 -0.73
C LEU A 167 1.86 17.12 -0.05
N LYS A 168 0.84 16.55 -0.69
CA LYS A 168 -0.50 16.42 -0.11
C LYS A 168 -0.67 15.13 0.65
N LEU A 169 -1.30 15.20 1.82
CA LEU A 169 -1.64 14.03 2.63
C LEU A 169 -2.74 13.25 1.93
N MET A 170 -2.43 12.01 1.56
CA MET A 170 -3.37 11.07 0.96
C MET A 170 -3.97 10.16 2.01
N TRP A 171 -3.17 9.68 2.95
CA TRP A 171 -3.60 8.71 3.96
C TRP A 171 -3.25 9.17 5.36
N LEU A 172 -4.21 9.09 6.28
CA LEU A 172 -4.02 9.29 7.70
C LEU A 172 -4.62 8.11 8.47
N ASP A 173 -3.81 7.47 9.30
CA ASP A 173 -4.26 6.34 10.11
C ASP A 173 -3.45 6.21 11.39
N GLU A 174 -3.79 5.21 12.20
CA GLU A 174 -3.08 4.86 13.41
C GLU A 174 -2.41 3.49 13.24
N ALA A 175 -1.14 3.40 13.59
CA ALA A 175 -0.47 2.11 13.70
C ALA A 175 -0.90 1.42 15.01
N PRO A 176 -1.27 0.13 14.98
CA PRO A 176 -1.61 -0.62 16.18
C PRO A 176 -0.44 -0.67 17.18
N LYS A 177 -0.67 -0.34 18.46
CA LYS A 177 0.36 -0.45 19.51
C LYS A 177 0.42 -1.86 20.12
N LYS A 178 1.64 -2.29 20.48
CA LYS A 178 1.86 -3.49 21.32
C LYS A 178 1.33 -3.21 22.74
N THR A 179 0.44 -4.04 23.25
CA THR A 179 0.04 -3.99 24.67
C THR A 179 1.06 -4.72 25.53
N GLU A 180 1.55 -4.09 26.61
CA GLU A 180 2.61 -4.60 27.50
C GLU A 180 2.21 -5.80 28.40
N ASN A 181 0.99 -6.31 28.34
CA ASN A 181 0.55 -7.39 29.22
C ASN A 181 0.33 -8.71 28.46
N HIS A 182 1.34 -9.59 28.47
CA HIS A 182 1.26 -10.97 28.99
C HIS A 182 2.51 -11.82 28.65
N ASN A 183 3.20 -12.21 29.73
CA ASN A 183 3.98 -13.44 30.03
C ASN A 183 5.03 -14.00 29.04
N GLU A 184 6.29 -13.85 29.45
CA GLU A 184 7.36 -14.86 29.53
C GLU A 184 7.18 -16.20 28.79
N SER A 185 7.15 -16.19 27.46
CA SER A 185 7.70 -17.28 26.66
C SER A 185 8.01 -16.82 25.24
N GLY A 186 9.21 -16.28 25.02
CA GLY A 186 10.03 -16.48 23.82
C GLY A 186 9.49 -16.12 22.42
N ASN A 187 8.30 -15.55 22.27
CA ASN A 187 7.79 -15.06 20.98
C ASN A 187 7.02 -13.76 21.18
N VAL A 188 7.69 -12.66 20.86
CA VAL A 188 7.16 -11.29 20.97
C VAL A 188 6.23 -11.03 19.77
N GLY A 189 5.01 -11.55 19.83
CA GLY A 189 3.98 -11.36 18.80
C GLY A 189 2.91 -10.36 19.26
N PHE A 190 2.46 -9.50 18.33
CA PHE A 190 1.22 -8.74 18.50
C PHE A 190 0.03 -9.68 18.76
N LYS A 191 -1.00 -9.17 19.45
CA LYS A 191 -2.30 -9.86 19.50
C LYS A 191 -2.84 -9.93 18.06
N LYS A 192 -2.89 -11.14 17.53
CA LYS A 192 -3.42 -11.43 16.20
C LYS A 192 -4.89 -11.79 16.40
N TYR A 193 -5.76 -11.29 15.52
CA TYR A 193 -7.19 -11.55 15.60
C TYR A 193 -7.67 -12.17 14.29
N GLN A 194 -8.46 -13.25 14.38
CA GLN A 194 -9.15 -13.86 13.25
C GLN A 194 -10.59 -14.15 13.67
N ASN A 195 -11.57 -13.71 12.87
CA ASN A 195 -13.00 -13.86 13.15
C ASN A 195 -13.43 -13.28 14.53
N GLY A 196 -12.84 -12.16 14.95
CA GLY A 196 -13.16 -11.52 16.24
C GLY A 196 -12.58 -12.21 17.47
N ASN A 197 -11.77 -13.27 17.30
CA ASN A 197 -11.10 -13.98 18.39
C ASN A 197 -9.59 -13.76 18.35
N GLU A 198 -8.97 -13.64 19.52
CA GLU A 198 -7.51 -13.60 19.68
C GLU A 198 -6.91 -14.97 19.31
N ILE A 199 -5.90 -14.98 18.44
CA ILE A 199 -5.27 -16.18 17.89
C ILE A 199 -3.74 -16.14 18.09
N GLU A 200 -3.14 -17.30 18.36
CA GLU A 200 -1.69 -17.43 18.59
C GLU A 200 -0.86 -17.30 17.29
N SER A 201 -1.48 -17.53 16.13
CA SER A 201 -0.85 -17.35 14.82
C SER A 201 -1.87 -17.05 13.73
N ILE A 202 -1.54 -16.11 12.81
CA ILE A 202 -2.32 -15.85 11.59
C ILE A 202 -2.26 -17.14 10.78
N SER A 203 -3.43 -17.76 10.56
CA SER A 203 -3.55 -18.83 9.56
C SER A 203 -2.90 -18.31 8.29
N LYS A 204 -1.87 -19.00 7.77
CA LYS A 204 -1.14 -18.58 6.56
C LYS A 204 -2.02 -18.61 5.29
N GLY A 205 -3.35 -18.56 5.42
CA GLY A 205 -4.27 -18.97 4.39
C GLY A 205 -4.16 -20.47 4.09
N ILE A 206 -4.92 -20.91 3.11
CA ILE A 206 -4.85 -22.28 2.62
C ILE A 206 -3.66 -22.35 1.66
N LYS A 207 -2.72 -23.26 1.95
CA LYS A 207 -1.66 -23.61 1.01
C LYS A 207 -2.30 -24.38 -0.13
N GLU A 208 -2.40 -23.77 -1.29
CA GLU A 208 -3.01 -24.39 -2.47
C GLU A 208 -2.47 -23.78 -3.76
N THR A 209 -2.88 -24.35 -4.88
CA THR A 209 -2.68 -23.81 -6.21
C THR A 209 -4.02 -23.30 -6.70
N ALA A 210 -4.17 -22.00 -6.90
CA ALA A 210 -5.45 -21.40 -7.30
C ALA A 210 -5.26 -19.98 -7.89
N LEU A 211 -6.32 -19.48 -8.55
CA LEU A 211 -6.48 -18.05 -8.77
C LEU A 211 -6.68 -17.36 -7.42
N GLU A 212 -5.82 -16.41 -7.10
CA GLU A 212 -5.83 -15.70 -5.83
C GLU A 212 -6.56 -14.36 -5.92
N LYS A 213 -6.31 -13.59 -6.98
CA LYS A 213 -6.87 -12.24 -7.13
C LYS A 213 -7.14 -11.87 -8.59
N VAL A 214 -8.20 -11.09 -8.79
CA VAL A 214 -8.48 -10.38 -10.05
C VAL A 214 -8.41 -8.89 -9.75
N ILE A 215 -7.54 -8.17 -10.44
CA ILE A 215 -7.35 -6.74 -10.26
C ILE A 215 -7.79 -6.03 -11.53
N LEU A 216 -8.75 -5.11 -11.40
CA LEU A 216 -9.22 -4.27 -12.48
C LEU A 216 -8.43 -2.97 -12.45
N LEU A 217 -7.62 -2.73 -13.48
CA LEU A 217 -6.72 -1.56 -13.56
C LEU A 217 -7.35 -0.40 -14.33
N SER A 218 -8.42 -0.67 -15.10
CA SER A 218 -9.27 0.34 -15.71
C SER A 218 -10.40 0.75 -14.77
N THR A 219 -10.84 2.00 -14.87
CA THR A 219 -11.97 2.52 -14.08
C THR A 219 -13.28 1.82 -14.44
N ASP A 220 -14.25 1.83 -13.52
CA ASP A 220 -15.59 1.29 -13.76
C ASP A 220 -16.26 1.84 -15.02
N LYS A 221 -16.02 3.12 -15.31
CA LYS A 221 -16.54 3.78 -16.51
C LYS A 221 -15.92 3.19 -17.77
N GLU A 222 -14.59 3.09 -17.81
CA GLU A 222 -13.86 2.53 -18.95
C GLU A 222 -14.25 1.07 -19.19
N LEU A 223 -14.40 0.26 -18.14
CA LEU A 223 -14.81 -1.14 -18.26
C LEU A 223 -16.21 -1.29 -18.84
N LYS A 224 -17.18 -0.49 -18.37
CA LYS A 224 -18.57 -0.51 -18.87
C LYS A 224 -18.66 -0.07 -20.33
N GLU A 225 -17.87 0.92 -20.72
CA GLU A 225 -17.86 1.45 -22.09
C GLU A 225 -17.16 0.51 -23.07
N ASN A 226 -16.13 -0.20 -22.62
CA ASN A 226 -15.19 -0.90 -23.50
C ASN A 226 -15.21 -2.43 -23.39
N SER A 227 -15.93 -3.00 -22.42
CA SER A 227 -16.02 -4.46 -22.22
C SER A 227 -17.37 -4.86 -21.60
N SER A 228 -17.49 -6.11 -21.18
CA SER A 228 -18.63 -6.65 -20.42
C SER A 228 -18.13 -7.54 -19.27
N ILE A 229 -19.00 -7.81 -18.30
CA ILE A 229 -18.69 -8.74 -17.21
C ILE A 229 -18.46 -10.14 -17.78
N GLU A 230 -19.22 -10.50 -18.81
CA GLU A 230 -19.11 -11.77 -19.54
C GLU A 230 -17.75 -11.92 -20.22
N ASP A 231 -17.23 -10.83 -20.80
CA ASP A 231 -15.89 -10.83 -21.42
C ASP A 231 -14.78 -11.01 -20.38
N ILE A 232 -14.87 -10.30 -19.24
CA ILE A 232 -13.91 -10.45 -18.13
C ILE A 232 -13.96 -11.87 -17.59
N LYS A 233 -15.16 -12.40 -17.36
CA LYS A 233 -15.37 -13.78 -16.92
C LYS A 233 -14.77 -14.79 -17.90
N ALA A 234 -14.96 -14.58 -19.21
CA ALA A 234 -14.40 -15.47 -20.23
C ALA A 234 -12.87 -15.46 -20.21
N ILE A 235 -12.22 -14.33 -19.93
CA ILE A 235 -10.77 -14.26 -19.76
C ILE A 235 -10.32 -15.09 -18.57
N ILE A 236 -10.95 -14.86 -17.41
CA ILE A 236 -10.65 -15.58 -16.17
C ILE A 236 -10.82 -17.09 -16.36
N ASP A 237 -11.98 -17.53 -16.87
CA ASP A 237 -12.30 -18.95 -17.02
C ASP A 237 -11.29 -19.65 -17.94
N LYS A 238 -10.96 -19.03 -19.08
CA LYS A 238 -10.00 -19.58 -20.04
C LYS A 238 -8.59 -19.67 -19.49
N THR A 239 -8.11 -18.62 -18.83
CA THR A 239 -6.76 -18.63 -18.24
C THR A 239 -6.68 -19.60 -17.06
N ASN A 240 -7.74 -19.68 -16.25
CA ASN A 240 -7.84 -20.63 -15.13
C ASN A 240 -7.76 -22.08 -15.59
N ILE A 241 -8.43 -22.45 -16.69
CA ILE A 241 -8.34 -23.81 -17.24
C ILE A 241 -6.89 -24.18 -17.55
N ILE A 242 -6.18 -23.30 -18.27
CA ILE A 242 -4.77 -23.53 -18.64
C ILE A 242 -3.89 -23.60 -17.40
N PHE A 243 -4.13 -22.73 -16.42
CA PHE A 243 -3.41 -22.69 -15.16
C PHE A 243 -3.57 -23.99 -14.36
N GLU A 244 -4.81 -24.42 -14.14
CA GLU A 244 -5.13 -25.64 -13.38
C GLU A 244 -4.52 -26.88 -14.03
N GLU A 245 -4.59 -26.99 -15.36
CA GLU A 245 -4.01 -28.11 -16.10
C GLU A 245 -2.48 -28.22 -15.91
N LEU A 246 -1.79 -27.09 -15.75
CA LEU A 246 -0.33 -27.06 -15.68
C LEU A 246 0.21 -27.05 -14.25
N PHE A 247 -0.44 -26.36 -13.32
CA PHE A 247 0.13 -26.07 -12.00
C PHE A 247 -0.53 -26.81 -10.84
N LYS A 248 -1.70 -27.43 -11.01
CA LYS A 248 -2.44 -28.07 -9.91
C LYS A 248 -1.62 -29.07 -9.09
N ASN A 249 -0.70 -29.76 -9.76
CA ASN A 249 0.20 -30.75 -9.14
C ASN A 249 1.65 -30.25 -8.99
N SER A 250 1.91 -28.96 -9.20
CA SER A 250 3.26 -28.39 -9.05
C SER A 250 3.69 -28.44 -7.60
N GLU A 251 4.81 -29.09 -7.32
CA GLU A 251 5.41 -29.12 -5.98
C GLU A 251 6.17 -27.83 -5.66
N LYS A 252 6.58 -27.08 -6.68
CA LYS A 252 7.32 -25.85 -6.50
C LYS A 252 6.41 -24.67 -6.17
N PRO A 253 6.68 -23.91 -5.08
CA PRO A 253 5.88 -22.78 -4.71
C PRO A 253 6.20 -21.56 -5.57
N GLY A 254 5.19 -20.76 -5.89
CA GLY A 254 5.42 -19.42 -6.43
C GLY A 254 4.16 -18.70 -6.85
N LYS A 255 4.35 -17.54 -7.46
CA LYS A 255 3.25 -16.72 -7.96
C LYS A 255 3.40 -16.40 -9.42
N ILE A 256 2.26 -16.32 -10.08
CA ILE A 256 2.15 -15.97 -11.49
C ILE A 256 1.19 -14.81 -11.62
N MET A 257 1.66 -13.74 -12.22
CA MET A 257 0.86 -12.60 -12.61
C MET A 257 0.67 -12.64 -14.11
N VAL A 258 -0.59 -12.55 -14.55
CA VAL A 258 -0.95 -12.42 -15.95
C VAL A 258 -1.64 -11.08 -16.13
N TYR A 259 -0.95 -10.14 -16.77
CA TYR A 259 -1.49 -8.84 -17.12
C TYR A 259 -2.10 -8.90 -18.51
N PHE A 260 -3.34 -8.43 -18.63
CA PHE A 260 -4.07 -8.29 -19.88
C PHE A 260 -4.29 -6.82 -20.17
N GLU A 261 -3.88 -6.40 -21.36
CA GLU A 261 -4.36 -5.17 -21.99
C GLU A 261 -5.20 -5.56 -23.21
N LEU A 262 -6.52 -5.49 -23.06
CA LEU A 262 -7.44 -5.77 -24.13
C LEU A 262 -7.51 -4.57 -25.06
N GLN A 263 -7.12 -4.78 -26.31
CA GLN A 263 -7.20 -3.76 -27.34
C GLN A 263 -8.22 -4.17 -28.40
N LYS A 264 -8.59 -3.22 -29.25
CA LYS A 264 -9.61 -3.44 -30.29
C LYS A 264 -9.26 -4.53 -31.30
N LYS A 265 -7.97 -4.74 -31.58
CA LYS A 265 -7.50 -5.68 -32.62
C LYS A 265 -6.73 -6.86 -32.06
N LYS A 266 -5.77 -6.58 -31.18
CA LYS A 266 -4.87 -7.59 -30.63
C LYS A 266 -4.61 -7.27 -29.17
N ASN A 267 -4.90 -8.22 -28.29
CA ASN A 267 -4.62 -8.04 -26.89
C ASN A 267 -3.12 -8.20 -26.64
N GLU A 268 -2.61 -7.46 -25.66
CA GLU A 268 -1.29 -7.65 -25.11
C GLU A 268 -1.41 -8.42 -23.80
N ILE A 269 -0.61 -9.47 -23.67
CA ILE A 269 -0.58 -10.32 -22.47
C ILE A 269 0.85 -10.37 -22.00
N LEU A 270 1.08 -9.94 -20.76
CA LEU A 270 2.38 -9.94 -20.11
C LEU A 270 2.34 -10.84 -18.89
N PHE A 271 3.49 -11.42 -18.56
CA PHE A 271 3.63 -12.35 -17.47
C PHE A 271 4.73 -11.87 -16.53
N ALA A 272 4.50 -12.00 -15.24
CA ALA A 272 5.54 -11.87 -14.23
C ALA A 272 5.45 -13.05 -13.28
N VAL A 273 6.59 -13.54 -12.82
CA VAL A 273 6.69 -14.66 -11.89
C VAL A 273 7.50 -14.26 -10.67
N ARG A 274 7.14 -14.84 -9.53
CA ARG A 274 7.83 -14.67 -8.25
C ARG A 274 8.12 -16.05 -7.65
N ASP A 275 9.22 -16.13 -6.91
CA ASP A 275 9.67 -17.32 -6.17
C ASP A 275 10.17 -18.48 -7.08
N ASP A 276 10.26 -19.70 -6.55
CA ASP A 276 10.91 -20.86 -7.20
C ASP A 276 9.97 -21.58 -8.19
N LEU A 277 9.23 -20.85 -9.01
CA LEU A 277 8.30 -21.46 -9.96
C LEU A 277 9.05 -22.29 -11.02
N ASP A 278 8.44 -23.40 -11.47
CA ASP A 278 9.02 -24.20 -12.56
C ASP A 278 8.97 -23.43 -13.89
N LEU A 279 10.16 -23.06 -14.39
CA LEU A 279 10.32 -22.24 -15.60
C LEU A 279 9.94 -22.98 -16.88
N GLU A 280 9.98 -24.32 -16.91
CA GLU A 280 9.54 -25.08 -18.09
C GLU A 280 8.02 -25.10 -18.16
N ILE A 281 7.36 -25.35 -17.03
CA ILE A 281 5.89 -25.27 -16.93
C ILE A 281 5.41 -23.85 -17.23
N MET A 282 6.12 -22.82 -16.73
CA MET A 282 5.80 -21.42 -17.03
C MET A 282 5.88 -21.11 -18.52
N LYS A 283 6.95 -21.54 -19.22
CA LYS A 283 7.07 -21.32 -20.68
C LYS A 283 5.90 -21.95 -21.45
N GLU A 284 5.44 -23.12 -21.05
CA GLU A 284 4.27 -23.74 -21.66
C GLU A 284 2.98 -22.99 -21.31
N PHE A 285 2.84 -22.50 -20.07
CA PHE A 285 1.72 -21.66 -19.66
C PHE A 285 1.62 -20.38 -20.50
N GLU A 286 2.71 -19.61 -20.62
CA GLU A 286 2.77 -18.40 -21.45
C GLU A 286 2.37 -18.70 -22.90
N LYS A 287 2.89 -19.79 -23.45
CA LYS A 287 2.62 -20.22 -24.82
C LYS A 287 1.16 -20.59 -25.02
N ARG A 288 0.52 -21.32 -24.09
CA ARG A 288 -0.88 -21.72 -24.20
C ARG A 288 -1.81 -20.52 -23.99
N VAL A 289 -1.51 -19.66 -23.03
CA VAL A 289 -2.26 -18.42 -22.81
C VAL A 289 -2.20 -17.53 -24.05
N ASN A 290 -1.02 -17.30 -24.64
CA ASN A 290 -0.88 -16.47 -25.85
C ASN A 290 -1.54 -17.07 -27.11
N ARG A 291 -1.83 -18.38 -27.14
CA ARG A 291 -2.53 -19.05 -28.25
C ARG A 291 -4.05 -19.03 -28.11
N GLU A 292 -4.55 -18.81 -26.89
CA GLU A 292 -5.96 -18.76 -26.60
C GLU A 292 -6.62 -17.51 -27.20
N LYS A 293 -7.91 -17.62 -27.57
CA LYS A 293 -8.67 -16.50 -28.14
C LYS A 293 -9.47 -15.79 -27.06
N TYR A 294 -8.99 -14.62 -26.63
CA TYR A 294 -9.69 -13.79 -25.65
C TYR A 294 -10.58 -12.74 -26.31
N PRO A 295 -11.63 -12.26 -25.62
CA PRO A 295 -12.39 -11.08 -26.03
C PRO A 295 -11.48 -9.86 -26.25
N ASN A 296 -11.86 -9.01 -27.20
CA ASN A 296 -11.21 -7.73 -27.46
C ASN A 296 -12.00 -6.59 -26.82
N SER A 297 -11.33 -5.47 -26.57
CA SER A 297 -12.04 -4.25 -26.20
C SER A 297 -12.93 -3.77 -27.36
N LYS A 298 -14.10 -3.19 -27.03
CA LYS A 298 -15.03 -2.57 -27.98
C LYS A 298 -14.44 -1.33 -28.65
N LYS A 299 -13.73 -0.48 -27.89
CA LYS A 299 -13.26 0.83 -28.38
C LYS A 299 -11.85 1.17 -27.86
N ASP A 300 -11.75 1.59 -26.60
CA ASP A 300 -10.50 2.01 -25.93
C ASP A 300 -9.93 0.88 -25.08
N SER A 301 -8.61 0.80 -24.88
CA SER A 301 -8.03 -0.36 -24.20
C SER A 301 -8.51 -0.49 -22.75
N ILE A 302 -8.68 -1.73 -22.30
CA ILE A 302 -8.95 -2.01 -20.89
C ILE A 302 -7.88 -2.92 -20.31
N LYS A 303 -7.61 -2.74 -19.02
CA LYS A 303 -6.50 -3.38 -18.32
C LYS A 303 -7.02 -4.17 -17.13
N LEU A 304 -6.61 -5.42 -17.04
CA LEU A 304 -6.86 -6.27 -15.88
C LEU A 304 -5.68 -7.19 -15.61
N GLN A 305 -5.62 -7.71 -14.41
CA GLN A 305 -4.56 -8.60 -13.98
C GLN A 305 -5.14 -9.78 -13.21
N LEU A 306 -4.64 -10.98 -13.53
CA LEU A 306 -4.93 -12.21 -12.80
C LEU A 306 -3.68 -12.58 -12.00
N VAL A 307 -3.85 -12.83 -10.71
CA VAL A 307 -2.78 -13.28 -9.83
C VAL A 307 -3.10 -14.68 -9.37
N TYR A 308 -2.18 -15.59 -9.66
CA TYR A 308 -2.24 -16.99 -9.27
C TYR A 308 -1.18 -17.29 -8.23
N LYS A 309 -1.54 -18.18 -7.30
CA LYS A 309 -0.64 -18.81 -6.35
C LYS A 309 -0.46 -20.28 -6.73
N VAL A 310 0.76 -20.80 -6.64
CA VAL A 310 1.11 -22.18 -6.94
C VAL A 310 1.75 -22.78 -5.70
N ASN A 311 1.16 -23.85 -5.15
CA ASN A 311 1.59 -24.52 -3.93
C ASN A 311 2.10 -23.55 -2.86
N SER A 312 1.41 -22.43 -2.70
CA SER A 312 1.80 -21.39 -1.78
C SER A 312 0.62 -20.99 -0.93
N PHE A 313 0.96 -20.44 0.22
CA PHE A 313 0.02 -19.76 1.09
C PHE A 313 -0.58 -18.56 0.35
N ASN A 314 -1.76 -18.09 0.80
CA ASN A 314 -2.21 -16.76 0.42
C ASN A 314 -1.07 -15.78 0.76
N ASP A 315 -0.86 -14.74 -0.06
CA ASP A 315 -0.26 -13.56 0.55
C ASP A 315 -1.27 -13.17 1.64
N THR A 316 -0.84 -13.24 2.91
CA THR A 316 -1.59 -12.60 3.99
C THR A 316 -1.71 -11.16 3.56
N GLU A 317 -2.93 -10.74 3.22
CA GLU A 317 -3.19 -9.36 2.84
C GLU A 317 -2.64 -8.46 3.94
#